data_AF-A0A660Q4T7-F1
#
_entry.id   AF-A0A660Q4T7-F1
#
_cell.length_a   1.000
_cell.length_b   1.000
_cell.length_c   1.000
_cell.angle_alpha   90.00
_cell.angle_beta   90.00
_cell.angle_gamma   90.00
#
_symmetry.space_group_name_H-M   'P 1'
#
loop_
_entity.id
_entity.type
_entity.pdbx_description
1 polymer ?
#
loop_
_entity_poly.entity_id
_entity_poly.type
_entity_poly.pdbx_seq_one_letter_code
_entity_poly.pdbx_strand_id
1 'polypeptide(L)'
;MCGKRPISKIIATLMILSSIATGLQAQFPNSSTAEFEEIIVKFEIPRLINRDIFAQYDGRSLFLPMVDIFRLLEINIRTDPENGKYYGEFLSLDNKFEIDLEKGRAKCFGKSSEFGPHDYYRTDTELFLRLELFERIFDMKMHFNFSQLSVYLALSKDFPAYQKLKRNAEHKKLLAREASAKDIQDIPYKREHLKAGVADWTITLNPLEKKGQYFGLGLGGMLFGGDVTVSGTGNSGTSFQSDQVRYKWHYVFNNNSYLTQLEMGEINAGGALLRRLDGILVTNKPQVQRKYFQTVEISGHAGQGWEVELYVNNNLEDFAHTDENGDYSFLTDINYGSSRVLLKMYGPNGEIQTREEFVRAPYNLIPKNSFEYTL
;
A
#
# COMPACT_ATOMS: atom_id res chain seq x y z
N MET A 1 -42.85 56.56 -85.78
CA MET A 1 -42.45 57.96 -86.04
C MET A 1 -41.00 58.13 -85.66
N CYS A 2 -40.27 58.88 -86.50
CA CYS A 2 -38.94 59.51 -86.38
C CYS A 2 -38.13 59.25 -85.08
N GLY A 3 -36.83 58.97 -85.09
CA GLY A 3 -35.79 59.22 -86.09
C GLY A 3 -34.59 59.91 -85.41
N LYS A 4 -33.39 59.71 -85.99
CA LYS A 4 -32.14 60.48 -85.83
C LYS A 4 -31.14 60.10 -84.70
N ARG A 5 -30.27 59.15 -85.04
CA ARG A 5 -28.80 59.32 -85.31
C ARG A 5 -28.34 60.78 -85.60
N PRO A 6 -27.02 61.15 -85.64
CA PRO A 6 -25.80 60.35 -85.40
C PRO A 6 -24.51 61.12 -84.91
N ILE A 7 -23.35 60.43 -84.93
CA ILE A 7 -22.03 60.87 -85.51
C ILE A 7 -21.22 61.90 -84.68
N SER A 8 -19.90 61.80 -84.44
CA SER A 8 -18.86 60.86 -84.90
C SER A 8 -17.45 61.30 -84.48
N LYS A 9 -16.47 60.40 -84.75
CA LYS A 9 -15.08 60.67 -85.25
C LYS A 9 -14.06 61.14 -84.19
N ILE A 10 -12.78 60.75 -84.16
CA ILE A 10 -11.92 59.91 -85.02
C ILE A 10 -10.53 59.74 -84.34
N ILE A 11 -9.98 58.52 -84.42
CA ILE A 11 -8.57 58.13 -84.76
C ILE A 11 -7.42 58.64 -83.87
N ALA A 12 -6.69 57.71 -83.24
CA ALA A 12 -5.46 57.12 -83.80
C ALA A 12 -4.85 56.05 -82.86
N THR A 13 -3.96 55.11 -83.23
CA THR A 13 -3.74 54.22 -84.37
C THR A 13 -2.55 53.32 -83.94
N LEU A 14 -2.68 52.00 -84.10
CA LEU A 14 -1.65 50.94 -84.27
C LEU A 14 -0.49 50.74 -83.25
N MET A 15 -0.39 49.54 -82.67
CA MET A 15 0.62 48.49 -82.97
C MET A 15 0.38 47.30 -82.02
N ILE A 16 -0.09 46.13 -82.49
CA ILE A 16 0.61 44.99 -83.15
C ILE A 16 0.93 43.85 -82.16
N LEU A 17 0.30 42.69 -82.45
CA LEU A 17 0.72 41.27 -82.22
C LEU A 17 1.09 40.84 -80.78
N SER A 18 0.80 39.64 -80.29
CA SER A 18 0.24 38.41 -80.86
C SER A 18 0.07 37.39 -79.72
N SER A 19 -1.03 36.62 -79.81
CA SER A 19 -1.04 35.15 -79.71
C SER A 19 -0.76 34.41 -78.39
N ILE A 20 -1.56 33.35 -78.24
CA ILE A 20 -1.40 32.11 -77.46
C ILE A 20 -2.09 32.12 -76.09
N ALA A 21 -3.35 31.71 -76.13
CA ALA A 21 -4.05 31.13 -75.00
C ALA A 21 -3.57 29.68 -74.81
N THR A 22 -2.74 29.46 -73.79
CA THR A 22 -2.47 28.16 -73.20
C THR A 22 -2.89 28.23 -71.74
N GLY A 23 -3.77 27.31 -71.34
CA GLY A 23 -4.30 27.25 -69.98
C GLY A 23 -3.19 26.97 -68.97
N LEU A 24 -3.15 27.76 -67.90
CA LEU A 24 -2.59 27.34 -66.63
C LEU A 24 -3.75 26.96 -65.71
N GLN A 25 -3.93 25.66 -65.49
CA GLN A 25 -4.44 25.20 -64.21
C GLN A 25 -3.41 25.61 -63.16
N ALA A 26 -3.80 26.49 -62.24
CA ALA A 26 -3.03 26.74 -61.05
C ALA A 26 -3.02 25.46 -60.20
N GLN A 27 -1.93 24.69 -60.28
CA GLN A 27 -1.61 23.70 -59.28
C GLN A 27 -1.23 24.46 -58.02
N PHE A 28 -2.12 24.48 -57.03
CA PHE A 28 -1.72 24.75 -55.66
C PHE A 28 -0.76 23.63 -55.24
N PRO A 29 0.47 23.93 -54.81
CA PRO A 29 1.29 22.91 -54.16
C PRO A 29 0.65 22.60 -52.80
N ASN A 30 -0.17 21.55 -52.76
CA ASN A 30 -0.53 20.87 -51.52
C ASN A 30 0.69 20.06 -51.06
N SER A 31 1.62 20.71 -50.40
CA SER A 31 2.63 20.06 -49.56
C SER A 31 3.07 21.03 -48.48
N SER A 32 2.17 21.33 -47.55
CA SER A 32 2.59 21.77 -46.21
C SER A 32 3.19 20.56 -45.51
N THR A 33 4.48 20.30 -45.73
CA THR A 33 5.27 19.54 -44.76
C THR A 33 5.15 20.30 -43.45
N ALA A 34 4.49 19.71 -42.45
CA ALA A 34 4.41 20.32 -41.12
C ALA A 34 5.84 20.58 -40.64
N GLU A 35 6.22 21.85 -40.51
CA GLU A 35 7.48 22.23 -39.87
C GLU A 35 7.30 21.98 -38.37
N PHE A 36 8.06 21.01 -37.86
CA PHE A 36 8.13 20.74 -36.43
C PHE A 36 9.22 21.62 -35.82
N GLU A 37 8.86 22.37 -34.80
CA GLU A 37 9.80 23.14 -33.98
C GLU A 37 10.02 22.42 -32.65
N GLU A 38 11.29 22.26 -32.28
CA GLU A 38 11.65 21.73 -30.97
C GLU A 38 11.54 22.83 -29.91
N ILE A 39 10.72 22.60 -28.90
CA ILE A 39 10.50 23.51 -27.79
C ILE A 39 10.76 22.81 -26.46
N ILE A 40 11.21 23.56 -25.46
CA ILE A 40 11.36 23.07 -24.10
C ILE A 40 10.07 23.35 -23.34
N VAL A 41 9.48 22.31 -22.77
CA VAL A 41 8.29 22.41 -21.93
C VAL A 41 8.54 21.80 -20.56
N LYS A 42 7.96 22.42 -19.54
CA LYS A 42 8.02 21.91 -18.17
C LYS A 42 6.99 20.80 -17.97
N PHE A 43 7.44 19.57 -17.72
CA PHE A 43 6.57 18.44 -17.38
C PHE A 43 6.36 18.36 -15.87
N GLU A 44 5.09 18.47 -15.47
CA GLU A 44 4.70 18.56 -14.06
C GLU A 44 3.66 17.50 -13.69
N ILE A 45 4.02 16.71 -12.67
CA ILE A 45 3.11 15.83 -11.94
C ILE A 45 3.16 16.27 -10.47
N PRO A 46 2.04 16.72 -9.89
CA PRO A 46 2.01 17.23 -8.53
C PRO A 46 2.68 16.30 -7.53
N ARG A 47 3.66 16.84 -6.79
CA ARG A 47 4.39 16.13 -5.72
C ARG A 47 5.23 14.91 -6.18
N LEU A 48 5.36 14.69 -7.49
CA LEU A 48 6.10 13.55 -8.04
C LEU A 48 7.22 13.99 -8.97
N ILE A 49 6.91 14.70 -10.04
CA ILE A 49 7.86 15.10 -11.09
C ILE A 49 7.70 16.58 -11.40
N ASN A 50 8.83 17.26 -11.56
CA ASN A 50 8.92 18.61 -12.06
C ASN A 50 10.26 18.72 -12.81
N ARG A 51 10.22 18.59 -14.14
CA ARG A 51 11.42 18.58 -15.01
C ARG A 51 11.12 19.19 -16.37
N ASP A 52 12.14 19.76 -16.98
CA ASP A 52 12.08 20.25 -18.36
C ASP A 52 12.31 19.09 -19.34
N ILE A 53 11.50 19.02 -20.39
CA ILE A 53 11.60 18.02 -21.47
C ILE A 53 11.54 18.71 -22.83
N PHE A 54 12.21 18.12 -23.82
CA PHE A 54 12.11 18.54 -25.21
C PHE A 54 10.82 17.97 -25.82
N ALA A 55 10.07 18.83 -26.51
CA ALA A 55 8.81 18.48 -27.16
C ALA A 55 8.80 19.06 -28.58
N GLN A 56 8.04 18.43 -29.46
CA GLN A 56 7.90 18.88 -30.85
C GLN A 56 6.56 19.59 -31.02
N TYR A 57 6.56 20.71 -31.73
CA TYR A 57 5.37 21.53 -31.95
C TYR A 57 5.16 21.78 -33.45
N ASP A 58 3.97 21.45 -33.97
CA ASP A 58 3.63 21.58 -35.41
C ASP A 58 2.89 22.89 -35.74
N GLY A 59 2.90 23.87 -34.84
CA GLY A 59 2.11 25.10 -34.95
C GLY A 59 0.68 25.00 -34.40
N ARG A 60 0.19 23.79 -34.09
CA ARG A 60 -1.18 23.55 -33.57
C ARG A 60 -1.23 22.62 -32.37
N SER A 61 -0.36 21.62 -32.32
CA SER A 61 -0.43 20.46 -31.43
C SER A 61 0.96 20.18 -30.86
N LEU A 62 1.00 19.73 -29.61
CA LEU A 62 2.24 19.37 -28.94
C LEU A 62 2.44 17.85 -28.97
N PHE A 63 3.66 17.43 -29.26
CA PHE A 63 4.09 16.05 -29.28
C PHE A 63 5.17 15.83 -28.22
N LEU A 64 4.99 14.80 -27.41
CA LEU A 64 5.87 14.53 -26.26
C LEU A 64 6.64 13.22 -26.44
N PRO A 65 7.90 13.16 -25.96
CA PRO A 65 8.73 11.96 -26.06
C PRO A 65 8.15 10.87 -25.17
N MET A 66 7.59 9.83 -25.77
CA MET A 66 6.88 8.77 -25.04
C MET A 66 7.84 8.00 -24.13
N VAL A 67 9.01 7.63 -24.65
CA VAL A 67 10.00 6.82 -23.93
C VAL A 67 10.49 7.55 -22.68
N ASP A 68 10.73 8.86 -22.78
CA ASP A 68 11.20 9.65 -21.65
C ASP A 68 10.11 9.86 -20.59
N ILE A 69 8.85 10.11 -20.99
CA ILE A 69 7.73 10.17 -20.04
C ILE A 69 7.59 8.83 -19.30
N PHE A 70 7.68 7.72 -20.01
CA PHE A 70 7.55 6.39 -19.42
C PHE A 70 8.70 6.11 -18.45
N ARG A 71 9.92 6.49 -18.83
CA ARG A 71 11.10 6.39 -17.95
C ARG A 71 10.95 7.24 -16.70
N LEU A 72 10.43 8.47 -16.80
CA LEU A 72 10.17 9.34 -15.65
C LEU A 72 9.13 8.72 -14.69
N LEU A 73 8.10 8.07 -15.24
CA LEU A 73 7.07 7.37 -14.48
C LEU A 73 7.51 5.99 -13.96
N GLU A 74 8.73 5.55 -14.30
CA GLU A 74 9.25 4.19 -14.07
C GLU A 74 8.35 3.08 -14.68
N ILE A 75 7.76 3.36 -15.85
CA ILE A 75 6.98 2.39 -16.64
C ILE A 75 7.93 1.64 -17.57
N ASN A 76 7.84 0.31 -17.56
CA ASN A 76 8.66 -0.56 -18.40
C ASN A 76 8.30 -0.40 -19.87
N ILE A 77 9.30 -0.11 -20.71
CA ILE A 77 9.15 0.00 -22.16
C ILE A 77 10.35 -0.66 -22.85
N ARG A 78 10.03 -1.52 -23.81
CA ARG A 78 10.98 -2.11 -24.75
C ARG A 78 10.75 -1.52 -26.13
N THR A 79 11.84 -1.18 -26.79
CA THR A 79 11.83 -0.51 -28.09
C THR A 79 12.49 -1.39 -29.13
N ASP A 80 11.84 -1.56 -30.27
CA ASP A 80 12.39 -2.15 -31.49
C ASP A 80 12.31 -1.09 -32.61
N PRO A 81 13.36 -0.25 -32.74
CA PRO A 81 13.36 0.82 -33.71
C PRO A 81 13.28 0.30 -35.16
N GLU A 82 13.92 -0.82 -35.50
CA GLU A 82 13.96 -1.31 -36.88
C GLU A 82 12.55 -1.60 -37.41
N ASN A 83 11.72 -2.26 -36.59
CA ASN A 83 10.34 -2.59 -36.96
C ASN A 83 9.31 -1.54 -36.52
N GLY A 84 9.76 -0.42 -35.93
CA GLY A 84 8.86 0.63 -35.42
C GLY A 84 7.89 0.13 -34.34
N LYS A 85 8.33 -0.79 -33.48
CA LYS A 85 7.50 -1.39 -32.42
C LYS A 85 7.93 -0.96 -31.03
N TYR A 86 6.95 -0.64 -30.19
CA TYR A 86 7.14 -0.27 -28.80
C TYR A 86 6.19 -1.11 -27.95
N TYR A 87 6.71 -1.85 -26.98
CA TYR A 87 5.90 -2.79 -26.19
C TYR A 87 6.42 -2.92 -24.76
N GLY A 88 5.56 -3.35 -23.86
CA GLY A 88 5.92 -3.53 -22.45
C GLY A 88 4.71 -3.75 -21.56
N GLU A 89 4.92 -3.63 -20.25
CA GLU A 89 3.89 -3.73 -19.23
C GLU A 89 3.49 -2.33 -18.72
N PHE A 90 2.20 -2.04 -18.70
CA PHE A 90 1.65 -0.76 -18.25
C PHE A 90 0.99 -0.92 -16.87
N LEU A 91 1.64 -0.41 -15.83
CA LEU A 91 1.22 -0.39 -14.41
C LEU A 91 1.08 -1.78 -13.73
N SER A 92 0.76 -2.84 -14.48
CA SER A 92 0.65 -4.22 -14.01
C SER A 92 1.21 -5.19 -15.04
N LEU A 93 1.75 -6.32 -14.58
CA LEU A 93 2.25 -7.43 -15.41
C LEU A 93 1.18 -8.01 -16.36
N ASP A 94 -0.09 -7.92 -15.97
CA ASP A 94 -1.22 -8.42 -16.77
C ASP A 94 -1.57 -7.47 -17.93
N ASN A 95 -1.22 -6.19 -17.81
CA ASN A 95 -1.59 -5.13 -18.74
C ASN A 95 -0.47 -4.87 -19.72
N LYS A 96 -0.36 -5.69 -20.76
CA LYS A 96 0.62 -5.49 -21.83
C LYS A 96 0.14 -4.42 -22.82
N PHE A 97 1.06 -3.55 -23.23
CA PHE A 97 0.85 -2.61 -24.32
C PHE A 97 1.76 -2.93 -25.51
N GLU A 98 1.28 -2.63 -26.71
CA GLU A 98 2.01 -2.77 -27.96
C GLU A 98 1.60 -1.64 -28.90
N ILE A 99 2.57 -0.94 -29.48
CA ILE A 99 2.39 0.10 -30.48
C ILE A 99 3.17 -0.32 -31.71
N ASP A 100 2.45 -0.52 -32.81
CA ASP A 100 2.99 -0.89 -34.11
C ASP A 100 2.77 0.29 -35.07
N LEU A 101 3.86 1.00 -35.39
CA LEU A 101 3.82 2.17 -36.25
C LEU A 101 3.54 1.81 -37.72
N GLU A 102 3.98 0.65 -38.20
CA GLU A 102 3.75 0.21 -39.58
C GLU A 102 2.26 -0.05 -39.84
N LYS A 103 1.58 -0.66 -38.86
CA LYS A 103 0.14 -0.93 -38.93
C LYS A 103 -0.72 0.25 -38.48
N GLY A 104 -0.14 1.31 -37.91
CA GLY A 104 -0.87 2.45 -37.35
C GLY A 104 -1.81 2.05 -36.20
N ARG A 105 -1.38 1.09 -35.35
CA ARG A 105 -2.23 0.50 -34.32
C ARG A 105 -1.51 0.39 -32.98
N ALA A 106 -2.19 0.85 -31.94
CA ALA A 106 -1.79 0.69 -30.55
C ALA A 106 -2.80 -0.21 -29.83
N LYS A 107 -2.31 -1.08 -28.95
CA LYS A 107 -3.13 -1.92 -28.08
C LYS A 107 -2.68 -1.72 -26.64
N CYS A 108 -3.62 -1.40 -25.76
CA CYS A 108 -3.39 -1.31 -24.31
C CYS A 108 -4.72 -1.59 -23.59
N PHE A 109 -4.69 -2.15 -22.39
CA PHE A 109 -5.91 -2.55 -21.64
C PHE A 109 -6.90 -3.42 -22.45
N GLY A 110 -6.39 -4.22 -23.38
CA GLY A 110 -7.22 -5.02 -24.31
C GLY A 110 -7.98 -4.19 -25.36
N LYS A 111 -7.90 -2.86 -25.34
CA LYS A 111 -8.47 -1.96 -26.34
C LYS A 111 -7.45 -1.71 -27.45
N SER A 112 -7.93 -1.71 -28.70
CA SER A 112 -7.13 -1.35 -29.86
C SER A 112 -7.52 0.05 -30.31
N SER A 113 -6.53 0.93 -30.49
CA SER A 113 -6.66 2.30 -30.95
C SER A 113 -5.87 2.46 -32.25
N GLU A 114 -6.53 2.95 -33.29
CA GLU A 114 -5.86 3.26 -34.57
C GLU A 114 -5.43 4.73 -34.58
N PHE A 115 -4.29 5.00 -35.22
CA PHE A 115 -3.70 6.33 -35.35
C PHE A 115 -3.01 6.49 -36.70
N GLY A 116 -2.93 7.72 -37.19
CA GLY A 116 -2.37 8.03 -38.50
C GLY A 116 -0.95 8.66 -38.43
N PRO A 117 -0.32 8.88 -39.59
CA PRO A 117 1.00 9.51 -39.68
C PRO A 117 1.09 10.95 -39.13
N HIS A 118 -0.05 11.62 -38.90
CA HIS A 118 -0.12 12.96 -38.33
C HIS A 118 -0.23 12.97 -36.80
N ASP A 119 -0.41 11.79 -36.18
CA ASP A 119 -0.60 11.67 -34.72
C ASP A 119 0.71 11.41 -33.97
N TYR A 120 1.81 11.16 -34.69
CA TYR A 120 3.12 10.96 -34.11
C TYR A 120 4.21 11.62 -34.96
N TYR A 121 5.32 11.93 -34.31
CA TYR A 121 6.56 12.37 -34.95
C TYR A 121 7.67 11.45 -34.50
N ARG A 122 8.44 10.91 -35.45
CA ARG A 122 9.49 9.93 -35.18
C ARG A 122 10.83 10.48 -35.61
N THR A 123 11.79 10.44 -34.69
CA THR A 123 13.21 10.67 -34.96
C THR A 123 13.95 9.33 -35.02
N ASP A 124 15.25 9.36 -35.31
CA ASP A 124 16.09 8.16 -35.33
C ASP A 124 16.18 7.48 -33.95
N THR A 125 16.00 8.24 -32.88
CA THR A 125 16.19 7.78 -31.49
C THR A 125 14.90 7.75 -30.67
N GLU A 126 13.93 8.60 -30.98
CA GLU A 126 12.75 8.83 -30.14
C GLU A 126 11.45 8.88 -30.91
N LEU A 127 10.38 8.43 -30.23
CA LEU A 127 9.01 8.54 -30.68
C LEU A 127 8.28 9.62 -29.88
N PHE A 128 7.82 10.64 -30.58
CA PHE A 128 6.98 11.70 -30.04
C PHE A 128 5.52 11.42 -30.38
N LEU A 129 4.66 11.39 -29.37
CA LEU A 129 3.22 11.19 -29.54
C LEU A 129 2.47 12.48 -29.26
N ARG A 130 1.42 12.73 -30.05
CA ARG A 130 0.47 13.80 -29.77
C ARG A 130 -0.21 13.58 -28.41
N LEU A 131 -0.45 14.66 -27.66
CA LEU A 131 -1.08 14.62 -26.31
C LEU A 131 -2.34 13.73 -26.26
N GLU A 132 -3.22 13.80 -27.25
CA GLU A 132 -4.48 13.06 -27.28
C GLU A 132 -4.29 11.54 -27.41
N LEU A 133 -3.15 11.07 -27.93
CA LEU A 133 -2.83 9.65 -27.98
C LEU A 133 -2.48 9.10 -26.59
N PHE A 134 -1.86 9.90 -25.71
CA PHE A 134 -1.60 9.46 -24.35
C PHE A 134 -2.90 9.21 -23.58
N GLU A 135 -3.91 10.06 -23.76
CA GLU A 135 -5.24 9.83 -23.19
C GLU A 135 -5.92 8.61 -23.84
N ARG A 136 -5.90 8.51 -25.17
CA ARG A 136 -6.62 7.44 -25.88
C ARG A 136 -6.03 6.05 -25.66
N ILE A 137 -4.70 5.93 -25.58
CA ILE A 137 -4.01 4.64 -25.46
C ILE A 137 -3.82 4.27 -23.99
N PHE A 138 -3.39 5.22 -23.15
CA PHE A 138 -2.92 4.94 -21.79
C PHE A 138 -3.80 5.53 -20.69
N ASP A 139 -4.91 6.19 -21.04
CA ASP A 139 -5.78 6.93 -20.11
C ASP A 139 -5.01 8.03 -19.32
N MET A 140 -3.95 8.57 -19.92
CA MET A 140 -3.15 9.64 -19.33
C MET A 140 -3.59 11.00 -19.86
N LYS A 141 -4.43 11.68 -19.08
CA LYS A 141 -4.92 13.03 -19.41
C LYS A 141 -3.86 14.08 -19.15
N MET A 142 -3.23 14.54 -20.23
CA MET A 142 -2.21 15.58 -20.19
C MET A 142 -2.78 16.90 -20.70
N HIS A 143 -2.55 17.98 -19.95
CA HIS A 143 -3.00 19.33 -20.31
C HIS A 143 -1.81 20.23 -20.54
N PHE A 144 -1.74 20.82 -21.74
CA PHE A 144 -0.70 21.80 -22.05
C PHE A 144 -1.18 23.23 -21.75
N ASN A 145 -0.37 23.97 -21.00
CA ASN A 145 -0.56 25.39 -20.76
C ASN A 145 0.44 26.19 -21.58
N PHE A 146 -0.03 26.81 -22.66
CA PHE A 146 0.78 27.63 -23.56
C PHE A 146 1.42 28.84 -22.85
N SER A 147 0.73 29.47 -21.89
CA SER A 147 1.25 30.66 -21.21
C SER A 147 2.42 30.34 -20.28
N GLN A 148 2.49 29.11 -19.78
CA GLN A 148 3.54 28.66 -18.86
C GLN A 148 4.52 27.69 -19.52
N LEU A 149 4.30 27.33 -20.78
CA LEU A 149 5.01 26.26 -21.50
C LEU A 149 5.14 25.00 -20.66
N SER A 150 4.03 24.57 -20.05
CA SER A 150 4.03 23.45 -19.11
C SER A 150 2.99 22.40 -19.47
N VAL A 151 3.37 21.13 -19.39
CA VAL A 151 2.47 19.98 -19.51
C VAL A 151 2.16 19.47 -18.11
N TYR A 152 0.88 19.46 -17.76
CA TYR A 152 0.38 18.94 -16.51
C TYR A 152 -0.21 17.54 -16.71
N LEU A 153 0.23 16.58 -15.90
CA LEU A 153 -0.39 15.26 -15.77
C LEU A 153 -0.86 15.06 -14.33
N ALA A 154 -2.13 14.68 -14.16
CA ALA A 154 -2.71 14.42 -12.85
C ALA A 154 -2.02 13.23 -12.18
N LEU A 155 -1.72 13.35 -10.88
CA LEU A 155 -1.10 12.29 -10.10
C LEU A 155 -2.05 11.09 -9.98
N SER A 156 -1.62 9.92 -10.47
CA SER A 156 -2.27 8.64 -10.22
C SER A 156 -1.53 7.86 -9.14
N LYS A 157 -2.29 7.11 -8.31
CA LYS A 157 -1.73 6.19 -7.31
C LYS A 157 -1.08 4.96 -7.94
N ASP A 158 -1.43 4.67 -9.18
CA ASP A 158 -0.97 3.48 -9.89
C ASP A 158 0.40 3.69 -10.54
N PHE A 159 0.88 4.94 -10.63
CA PHE A 159 2.20 5.24 -11.19
C PHE A 159 3.32 4.62 -10.34
N PRO A 160 4.21 3.79 -10.93
CA PRO A 160 5.30 3.13 -10.20
C PRO A 160 6.20 4.13 -9.45
N ALA A 161 6.55 5.26 -10.07
CA ALA A 161 7.33 6.31 -9.43
C ALA A 161 6.66 6.85 -8.14
N TYR A 162 5.33 6.99 -8.12
CA TYR A 162 4.62 7.44 -6.91
C TYR A 162 4.60 6.37 -5.82
N GLN A 163 4.41 5.11 -6.20
CA GLN A 163 4.47 4.00 -5.27
C GLN A 163 5.86 3.90 -4.62
N LYS A 164 6.93 4.02 -5.40
CA LYS A 164 8.31 4.04 -4.90
C LYS A 164 8.59 5.20 -3.93
N LEU A 165 8.12 6.41 -4.26
CA LEU A 165 8.23 7.55 -3.34
C LEU A 165 7.53 7.27 -2.00
N LYS A 166 6.34 6.68 -2.04
CA LYS A 166 5.59 6.29 -0.84
C LYS A 166 6.34 5.23 -0.03
N ARG A 167 6.89 4.20 -0.67
CA ARG A 167 7.68 3.14 -0.03
C ARG A 167 8.88 3.71 0.72
N ASN A 168 9.69 4.53 0.04
CA ASN A 168 10.83 5.21 0.63
C ASN A 168 10.47 6.07 1.84
N ALA A 169 9.27 6.68 1.85
CA ALA A 169 8.77 7.43 3.00
C ALA A 169 8.40 6.52 4.19
N GLU A 170 7.81 5.35 3.94
CA GLU A 170 7.52 4.36 4.98
C GLU A 170 8.79 3.72 5.54
N HIS A 171 9.79 3.38 4.71
CA HIS A 171 11.09 2.87 5.20
C HIS A 171 11.76 3.87 6.15
N LYS A 172 11.75 5.16 5.81
CA LYS A 172 12.29 6.21 6.70
C LYS A 172 11.58 6.26 8.04
N LYS A 173 10.25 6.06 8.06
CA LYS A 173 9.49 6.00 9.31
C LYS A 173 9.83 4.77 10.14
N LEU A 174 10.03 3.61 9.50
CA LEU A 174 10.44 2.39 10.16
C LEU A 174 11.79 2.57 10.86
N LEU A 175 12.81 3.02 10.11
CA LEU A 175 14.15 3.27 10.64
C LEU A 175 14.14 4.27 11.80
N ALA A 176 13.31 5.32 11.71
CA ALA A 176 13.13 6.30 12.78
C ALA A 176 12.48 5.67 14.04
N ARG A 177 11.49 4.79 13.85
CA ARG A 177 10.85 4.06 14.96
C ARG A 177 11.85 3.16 15.67
N GLU A 178 12.64 2.38 14.94
CA GLU A 178 13.66 1.49 15.50
C GLU A 178 14.73 2.27 16.28
N ALA A 179 15.14 3.44 15.77
CA ALA A 179 16.07 4.31 16.47
C ALA A 179 15.47 4.82 17.80
N SER A 180 14.18 5.18 17.82
CA SER A 180 13.48 5.66 19.02
C SER A 180 13.17 4.55 20.04
N ALA A 181 12.99 3.31 19.58
CA ALA A 181 12.68 2.16 20.43
C ALA A 181 13.86 1.73 21.33
N LYS A 182 15.05 2.33 21.18
CA LYS A 182 16.20 2.09 22.08
C LYS A 182 16.07 2.78 23.44
N ASP A 183 15.08 3.67 23.61
CA ASP A 183 14.81 4.38 24.87
C ASP A 183 13.62 3.77 25.65
N ILE A 184 13.61 2.44 25.77
CA ILE A 184 12.61 1.73 26.60
C ILE A 184 13.05 1.83 28.05
N GLN A 185 12.36 2.67 28.81
CA GLN A 185 12.54 2.74 30.26
C GLN A 185 11.69 1.63 30.92
N ASP A 186 12.34 0.71 31.62
CA ASP A 186 11.66 -0.28 32.44
C ASP A 186 10.83 0.44 33.51
N ILE A 187 9.50 0.34 33.41
CA ILE A 187 8.61 0.87 34.43
C ILE A 187 8.74 -0.04 35.66
N PRO A 188 9.28 0.46 36.78
CA PRO A 188 9.51 -0.39 37.94
C PRO A 188 8.17 -0.85 38.51
N TYR A 189 8.04 -2.16 38.71
CA TYR A 189 6.87 -2.73 39.36
C TYR A 189 6.83 -2.28 40.83
N LYS A 190 5.81 -1.50 41.21
CA LYS A 190 5.57 -1.12 42.60
C LYS A 190 4.64 -2.14 43.26
N ARG A 191 5.15 -2.87 44.27
CA ARG A 191 4.35 -3.79 45.10
C ARG A 191 3.85 -3.06 46.34
N GLU A 192 2.56 -3.17 46.61
CA GLU A 192 1.98 -2.71 47.87
C GLU A 192 1.73 -3.92 48.78
N HIS A 193 2.22 -3.89 50.01
CA HIS A 193 2.10 -5.04 50.93
C HIS A 193 0.75 -5.12 51.61
N LEU A 194 0.13 -3.98 51.88
CA LEU A 194 -1.19 -3.86 52.47
C LEU A 194 -1.90 -2.68 51.82
N LYS A 195 -3.06 -2.94 51.22
CA LYS A 195 -3.92 -1.90 50.66
C LYS A 195 -5.36 -2.31 50.84
N ALA A 196 -6.18 -1.39 51.36
CA ALA A 196 -7.62 -1.54 51.29
C ALA A 196 -8.02 -1.59 49.80
N GLY A 197 -8.84 -2.57 49.42
CA GLY A 197 -9.29 -2.70 48.05
C GLY A 197 -10.75 -2.29 47.90
N VAL A 198 -11.58 -3.22 47.45
CA VAL A 198 -12.94 -2.97 46.98
C VAL A 198 -13.93 -3.90 47.67
N ALA A 199 -15.17 -3.45 47.78
CA ALA A 199 -16.29 -4.27 48.20
C ALA A 199 -17.37 -4.20 47.12
N ASP A 200 -17.78 -5.36 46.62
CA ASP A 200 -18.89 -5.51 45.69
C ASP A 200 -20.01 -6.29 46.37
N TRP A 201 -21.26 -5.89 46.15
CA TRP A 201 -22.41 -6.60 46.69
C TRP A 201 -23.50 -6.72 45.65
N THR A 202 -24.25 -7.82 45.73
CA THR A 202 -25.41 -8.06 44.87
C THR A 202 -26.56 -8.54 45.72
N ILE A 203 -27.75 -7.98 45.53
CA ILE A 203 -28.96 -8.43 46.21
C ILE A 203 -30.04 -8.62 45.15
N THR A 204 -30.57 -9.83 45.06
CA THR A 204 -31.61 -10.21 44.10
C THR A 204 -32.86 -10.61 44.87
N LEU A 205 -33.93 -9.83 44.70
CA LEU A 205 -35.21 -10.04 45.35
C LEU A 205 -36.20 -10.62 44.35
N ASN A 206 -36.80 -11.77 44.67
CA ASN A 206 -37.94 -12.31 43.92
C ASN A 206 -39.25 -11.92 44.64
N PRO A 207 -40.06 -11.00 44.11
CA PRO A 207 -41.27 -10.54 44.80
C PRO A 207 -42.38 -11.60 44.86
N LEU A 208 -42.29 -12.66 44.05
CA LEU A 208 -43.29 -13.73 44.00
C LEU A 208 -42.99 -14.87 45.00
N GLU A 209 -41.74 -15.03 45.43
CA GLU A 209 -41.32 -16.04 46.40
C GLU A 209 -40.80 -15.39 47.69
N LYS A 210 -41.44 -15.70 48.84
CA LYS A 210 -41.01 -15.20 50.15
C LYS A 210 -39.67 -15.79 50.64
N LYS A 211 -39.23 -16.91 50.06
CA LYS A 211 -37.97 -17.61 50.32
C LYS A 211 -37.28 -17.81 48.97
N GLY A 212 -36.04 -17.35 48.81
CA GLY A 212 -35.39 -17.31 47.48
C GLY A 212 -34.77 -15.95 47.14
N GLN A 213 -34.51 -15.10 48.14
CA GLN A 213 -33.75 -13.87 47.94
C GLN A 213 -32.27 -14.23 48.00
N TYR A 214 -31.50 -13.82 46.99
CA TYR A 214 -30.08 -14.11 46.92
C TYR A 214 -29.28 -12.86 47.29
N PHE A 215 -28.25 -13.04 48.08
CA PHE A 215 -27.29 -11.97 48.39
C PHE A 215 -25.88 -12.47 48.13
N GLY A 216 -25.01 -11.56 47.71
CA GLY A 216 -23.60 -11.80 47.46
C GLY A 216 -22.78 -10.63 47.96
N LEU A 217 -21.61 -10.93 48.52
CA LEU A 217 -20.61 -9.96 48.95
C LEU A 217 -19.24 -10.44 48.48
N GLY A 218 -18.52 -9.61 47.76
CA GLY A 218 -17.12 -9.77 47.39
C GLY A 218 -16.28 -8.69 48.04
N LEU A 219 -15.12 -9.07 48.57
CA LEU A 219 -14.11 -8.21 49.13
C LEU A 219 -12.79 -8.51 48.40
N GLY A 220 -12.14 -7.47 47.89
CA GLY A 220 -10.82 -7.55 47.28
C GLY A 220 -9.86 -6.61 47.98
N GLY A 221 -8.57 -6.96 48.04
CA GLY A 221 -7.55 -6.11 48.64
C GLY A 221 -6.15 -6.65 48.38
N MET A 222 -5.15 -6.00 48.98
CA MET A 222 -3.76 -6.46 48.96
C MET A 222 -3.33 -6.83 50.38
N LEU A 223 -2.77 -8.02 50.55
CA LEU A 223 -2.25 -8.53 51.82
C LEU A 223 -0.95 -9.32 51.58
N PHE A 224 0.09 -9.04 52.37
CA PHE A 224 1.44 -9.60 52.22
C PHE A 224 2.03 -9.47 50.80
N GLY A 225 1.62 -8.45 50.05
CA GLY A 225 2.08 -8.21 48.68
C GLY A 225 1.43 -9.08 47.60
N GLY A 226 0.45 -9.91 47.99
CA GLY A 226 -0.45 -10.61 47.08
C GLY A 226 -1.85 -10.01 47.11
N ASP A 227 -2.67 -10.31 46.10
CA ASP A 227 -4.08 -9.98 46.14
C ASP A 227 -4.85 -11.00 46.98
N VAL A 228 -5.77 -10.49 47.78
CA VAL A 228 -6.70 -11.30 48.56
C VAL A 228 -8.11 -11.04 48.06
N THR A 229 -8.83 -12.13 47.85
CA THR A 229 -10.25 -12.09 47.49
C THR A 229 -11.03 -12.97 48.45
N VAL A 230 -12.11 -12.43 49.00
CA VAL A 230 -13.05 -13.15 49.85
C VAL A 230 -14.43 -12.88 49.30
N SER A 231 -15.18 -13.91 48.93
CA SER A 231 -16.53 -13.74 48.41
C SER A 231 -17.48 -14.74 49.04
N GLY A 232 -18.67 -14.29 49.40
CA GLY A 232 -19.71 -15.11 49.98
C GLY A 232 -21.03 -14.90 49.25
N THR A 233 -21.80 -15.96 49.08
CA THR A 233 -23.19 -15.86 48.61
C THR A 233 -24.12 -16.50 49.61
N GLY A 234 -25.38 -16.09 49.65
CA GLY A 234 -26.38 -16.72 50.51
C GLY A 234 -27.78 -16.55 49.97
N ASN A 235 -28.71 -17.31 50.54
CA ASN A 235 -30.11 -17.29 50.18
C ASN A 235 -30.98 -17.22 51.43
N SER A 236 -32.03 -16.39 51.43
CA SER A 236 -32.99 -16.28 52.53
C SER A 236 -33.79 -17.57 52.81
N GLY A 237 -33.83 -18.50 51.86
CA GLY A 237 -34.54 -19.77 51.98
C GLY A 237 -33.74 -20.92 52.60
N THR A 238 -32.40 -20.82 52.64
CA THR A 238 -31.50 -21.87 53.13
C THR A 238 -30.62 -21.34 54.25
N SER A 239 -30.28 -22.19 55.23
CA SER A 239 -29.25 -21.83 56.20
C SER A 239 -27.92 -21.58 55.48
N PHE A 240 -27.13 -20.65 56.02
CA PHE A 240 -25.79 -20.38 55.52
C PHE A 240 -24.93 -21.65 55.62
N GLN A 241 -24.25 -21.98 54.52
CA GLN A 241 -23.33 -23.11 54.44
C GLN A 241 -21.92 -22.60 54.20
N SER A 242 -20.93 -23.22 54.83
CA SER A 242 -19.54 -22.74 54.79
C SER A 242 -18.89 -22.85 53.41
N ASP A 243 -19.42 -23.71 52.53
CA ASP A 243 -19.01 -23.86 51.13
C ASP A 243 -19.45 -22.68 50.24
N GLN A 244 -20.30 -21.80 50.76
CA GLN A 244 -20.74 -20.59 50.07
C GLN A 244 -19.75 -19.42 50.21
N VAL A 245 -18.75 -19.56 51.09
CA VAL A 245 -17.66 -18.60 51.27
C VAL A 245 -16.41 -19.13 50.58
N ARG A 246 -15.86 -18.28 49.72
CA ARG A 246 -14.65 -18.53 48.96
C ARG A 246 -13.60 -17.53 49.39
N TYR A 247 -12.39 -17.99 49.57
CA TYR A 247 -11.25 -17.14 49.87
C TYR A 247 -10.06 -17.58 49.06
N LYS A 248 -9.31 -16.62 48.53
CA LYS A 248 -8.10 -16.88 47.78
C LYS A 248 -7.09 -15.77 48.03
N TRP A 249 -5.88 -16.18 48.36
CA TRP A 249 -4.71 -15.32 48.35
C TRP A 249 -3.83 -15.73 47.16
N HIS A 250 -3.47 -14.77 46.31
CA HIS A 250 -2.67 -14.98 45.11
C HIS A 250 -1.44 -14.08 45.14
N TYR A 251 -0.29 -14.69 44.90
CA TYR A 251 1.00 -14.00 44.91
C TYR A 251 1.76 -14.29 43.63
N VAL A 252 2.20 -13.23 42.96
CA VAL A 252 2.99 -13.31 41.72
C VAL A 252 4.45 -13.01 42.02
N PHE A 253 5.34 -13.91 41.65
CA PHE A 253 6.79 -13.67 41.69
C PHE A 253 7.22 -13.03 40.39
N ASN A 254 7.76 -11.82 40.47
CA ASN A 254 8.31 -11.14 39.30
C ASN A 254 9.72 -11.68 39.03
N ASN A 255 10.05 -11.86 37.75
CA ASN A 255 11.40 -12.19 37.29
C ASN A 255 11.96 -13.54 37.79
N ASN A 256 11.11 -14.53 38.04
CA ASN A 256 11.51 -15.90 38.37
C ASN A 256 10.86 -16.89 37.39
N SER A 257 11.69 -17.64 36.66
CA SER A 257 11.26 -18.62 35.66
C SER A 257 10.84 -19.97 36.25
N TYR A 258 11.23 -20.26 37.50
CA TYR A 258 10.94 -21.52 38.17
C TYR A 258 9.67 -21.49 38.99
N LEU A 259 9.30 -20.32 39.52
CA LEU A 259 8.08 -20.11 40.30
C LEU A 259 7.55 -18.72 39.97
N THR A 260 6.38 -18.66 39.35
CA THR A 260 5.77 -17.39 38.93
C THR A 260 4.56 -17.04 39.78
N GLN A 261 3.82 -18.03 40.27
CA GLN A 261 2.58 -17.80 41.02
C GLN A 261 2.43 -18.81 42.16
N LEU A 262 1.94 -18.31 43.29
CA LEU A 262 1.55 -19.07 44.47
C LEU A 262 0.12 -18.67 44.83
N GLU A 263 -0.78 -19.64 44.90
CA GLU A 263 -2.17 -19.43 45.34
C GLU A 263 -2.43 -20.25 46.60
N MET A 264 -3.19 -19.69 47.53
CA MET A 264 -3.61 -20.36 48.76
C MET A 264 -5.10 -20.09 49.01
N GLY A 265 -5.82 -21.13 49.45
CA GLY A 265 -7.27 -21.09 49.66
C GLY A 265 -7.98 -21.94 48.61
N GLU A 266 -9.10 -21.44 48.11
CA GLU A 266 -9.92 -22.16 47.14
C GLU A 266 -9.30 -22.05 45.74
N ILE A 267 -8.75 -23.16 45.26
CA ILE A 267 -8.07 -23.29 43.97
C ILE A 267 -8.84 -24.23 43.04
N ASN A 268 -8.64 -24.07 41.74
CA ASN A 268 -9.14 -25.01 40.74
C ASN A 268 -8.01 -25.95 40.34
N ALA A 269 -8.21 -27.25 40.54
CA ALA A 269 -7.32 -28.27 40.03
C ALA A 269 -7.26 -28.19 38.50
N GLY A 270 -6.04 -28.16 37.95
CA GLY A 270 -5.82 -28.27 36.51
C GLY A 270 -6.11 -29.68 35.99
N GLY A 271 -6.37 -29.79 34.68
CA GLY A 271 -6.60 -31.08 34.00
C GLY A 271 -7.98 -31.19 33.34
N ALA A 272 -8.34 -32.40 32.91
CA ALA A 272 -9.59 -32.67 32.19
C ALA A 272 -10.86 -32.52 33.04
N LEU A 273 -10.73 -32.52 34.38
CA LEU A 273 -11.82 -32.35 35.33
C LEU A 273 -11.52 -31.12 36.20
N LEU A 274 -12.22 -30.02 35.93
CA LEU A 274 -12.20 -28.84 36.79
C LEU A 274 -12.83 -29.20 38.14
N ARG A 275 -11.99 -29.40 39.15
CA ARG A 275 -12.42 -29.61 40.53
C ARG A 275 -11.90 -28.48 41.39
N ARG A 276 -12.76 -28.00 42.27
CA ARG A 276 -12.43 -26.97 43.24
C ARG A 276 -11.98 -27.64 44.53
N LEU A 277 -10.90 -27.13 45.10
CA LEU A 277 -10.26 -27.71 46.27
C LEU A 277 -9.73 -26.58 47.15
N ASP A 278 -9.76 -26.76 48.46
CA ASP A 278 -9.02 -25.90 49.37
C ASP A 278 -7.59 -26.42 49.47
N GLY A 279 -6.61 -25.58 49.14
CA GLY A 279 -5.23 -26.00 49.12
C GLY A 279 -4.25 -24.89 48.76
N ILE A 280 -3.10 -25.33 48.26
CA ILE A 280 -2.01 -24.48 47.80
C ILE A 280 -1.72 -24.90 46.36
N LEU A 281 -1.60 -23.93 45.46
CA LEU A 281 -1.23 -24.15 44.07
C LEU A 281 0.07 -23.42 43.78
N VAL A 282 1.01 -24.12 43.15
CA VAL A 282 2.32 -23.61 42.78
C VAL A 282 2.51 -23.79 41.28
N THR A 283 2.83 -22.72 40.57
CA THR A 283 3.03 -22.79 39.12
C THR A 283 4.10 -21.84 38.62
N ASN A 284 4.75 -22.22 37.52
CA ASN A 284 5.63 -21.36 36.75
C ASN A 284 4.97 -20.82 35.45
N LYS A 285 3.65 -21.01 35.30
CA LYS A 285 2.90 -20.44 34.17
C LYS A 285 2.91 -18.91 34.22
N PRO A 286 3.22 -18.23 33.11
CA PRO A 286 3.25 -16.78 33.08
C PRO A 286 1.88 -16.21 33.45
N GLN A 287 1.85 -15.19 34.31
CA GLN A 287 0.60 -14.52 34.67
C GLN A 287 0.02 -13.82 33.43
N VAL A 288 0.87 -13.09 32.70
CA VAL A 288 0.45 -12.32 31.53
C VAL A 288 0.39 -13.25 30.32
N GLN A 289 -0.69 -13.13 29.53
CA GLN A 289 -0.82 -13.87 28.29
C GLN A 289 0.36 -13.53 27.36
N ARG A 290 1.08 -14.56 26.90
CA ARG A 290 2.16 -14.37 25.94
C ARG A 290 1.59 -13.87 24.62
N LYS A 291 2.14 -12.75 24.13
CA LYS A 291 1.85 -12.24 22.78
C LYS A 291 2.84 -12.82 21.78
N TYR A 292 4.13 -12.70 22.09
CA TYR A 292 5.23 -13.28 21.33
C TYR A 292 5.30 -14.81 21.51
N PHE A 293 5.50 -15.53 20.41
CA PHE A 293 5.72 -16.98 20.41
C PHE A 293 7.19 -17.33 20.12
N GLN A 294 7.67 -16.96 18.93
CA GLN A 294 9.06 -17.18 18.50
C GLN A 294 9.43 -16.26 17.34
N THR A 295 10.72 -15.97 17.20
CA THR A 295 11.30 -15.42 15.99
C THR A 295 11.50 -16.53 14.96
N VAL A 296 11.08 -16.31 13.72
CA VAL A 296 11.28 -17.22 12.59
C VAL A 296 12.08 -16.51 11.50
N GLU A 297 12.87 -17.29 10.77
CA GLU A 297 13.53 -16.82 9.55
C GLU A 297 12.59 -17.02 8.36
N ILE A 298 12.36 -15.96 7.60
CA ILE A 298 11.62 -15.96 6.34
C ILE A 298 12.62 -15.66 5.23
N SER A 299 12.96 -16.68 4.46
CA SER A 299 13.87 -16.56 3.34
C SER A 299 13.24 -17.02 2.02
N GLY A 300 13.80 -16.55 0.92
CA GLY A 300 13.34 -16.89 -0.41
C GLY A 300 14.20 -16.25 -1.50
N HIS A 301 13.75 -16.43 -2.73
CA HIS A 301 14.41 -15.94 -3.94
C HIS A 301 13.43 -15.07 -4.73
N ALA A 302 13.87 -13.90 -5.18
CA ALA A 302 13.09 -13.01 -6.04
C ALA A 302 13.83 -12.69 -7.36
N GLY A 303 15.16 -12.53 -7.30
CA GLY A 303 16.00 -12.13 -8.42
C GLY A 303 16.92 -10.96 -8.03
N GLN A 304 17.96 -10.70 -8.82
CA GLN A 304 18.97 -9.70 -8.49
C GLN A 304 18.43 -8.27 -8.53
N GLY A 305 18.80 -7.46 -7.53
CA GLY A 305 18.43 -6.04 -7.45
C GLY A 305 16.97 -5.78 -7.11
N TRP A 306 16.26 -6.78 -6.60
CA TRP A 306 14.90 -6.63 -6.12
C TRP A 306 14.89 -6.03 -4.72
N GLU A 307 13.82 -5.32 -4.41
CA GLU A 307 13.56 -4.82 -3.07
C GLU A 307 12.38 -5.59 -2.47
N VAL A 308 12.53 -6.09 -1.25
CA VAL A 308 11.54 -6.92 -0.58
C VAL A 308 11.12 -6.25 0.71
N GLU A 309 9.81 -6.05 0.87
CA GLU A 309 9.19 -5.54 2.09
C GLU A 309 8.46 -6.67 2.82
N LEU A 310 8.74 -6.81 4.11
CA LEU A 310 8.07 -7.75 5.01
C LEU A 310 6.97 -7.03 5.79
N TYR A 311 5.74 -7.53 5.64
CA TYR A 311 4.59 -7.09 6.42
C TYR A 311 4.09 -8.20 7.33
N VAL A 312 3.92 -7.90 8.62
CA VAL A 312 3.25 -8.78 9.57
C VAL A 312 2.00 -8.11 10.10
N ASN A 313 0.84 -8.77 9.95
CA ASN A 313 -0.47 -8.23 10.33
C ASN A 313 -0.74 -6.83 9.74
N ASN A 314 -0.33 -6.63 8.47
CA ASN A 314 -0.41 -5.38 7.70
C ASN A 314 0.51 -4.23 8.18
N ASN A 315 1.38 -4.46 9.15
CA ASN A 315 2.43 -3.51 9.53
C ASN A 315 3.71 -3.83 8.80
N LEU A 316 4.41 -2.82 8.27
CA LEU A 316 5.76 -2.97 7.74
C LEU A 316 6.70 -3.22 8.93
N GLU A 317 7.25 -4.43 9.00
CA GLU A 317 8.19 -4.82 10.05
C GLU A 317 9.64 -4.65 9.60
N ASP A 318 9.95 -4.99 8.34
CA ASP A 318 11.32 -4.89 7.80
C ASP A 318 11.32 -4.72 6.27
N PHE A 319 12.44 -4.29 5.70
CA PHE A 319 12.68 -4.23 4.26
C PHE A 319 14.17 -4.48 3.94
N ALA A 320 14.42 -5.17 2.82
CA ALA A 320 15.78 -5.48 2.38
C ALA A 320 15.87 -5.49 0.85
N HIS A 321 17.09 -5.29 0.33
CA HIS A 321 17.38 -5.56 -1.07
C HIS A 321 17.95 -6.97 -1.19
N THR A 322 17.62 -7.68 -2.27
CA THR A 322 18.19 -9.00 -2.56
C THR A 322 19.69 -8.91 -2.80
N ASP A 323 20.41 -9.98 -2.46
CA ASP A 323 21.83 -10.10 -2.74
C ASP A 323 22.16 -10.29 -4.24
N GLU A 324 23.44 -10.51 -4.56
CA GLU A 324 23.89 -10.76 -5.94
C GLU A 324 23.27 -12.03 -6.55
N ASN A 325 22.91 -13.01 -5.72
CA ASN A 325 22.26 -14.24 -6.15
C ASN A 325 20.74 -14.07 -6.27
N GLY A 326 20.16 -12.96 -5.80
CA GLY A 326 18.73 -12.69 -5.83
C GLY A 326 17.95 -13.21 -4.62
N ASP A 327 18.66 -13.59 -3.56
CA ASP A 327 18.09 -14.14 -2.33
C ASP A 327 17.83 -13.05 -1.28
N TYR A 328 16.84 -13.29 -0.42
CA TYR A 328 16.52 -12.45 0.74
C TYR A 328 16.29 -13.31 1.99
N SER A 329 16.54 -12.73 3.15
CA SER A 329 16.21 -13.33 4.45
C SER A 329 15.81 -12.25 5.45
N PHE A 330 14.75 -12.52 6.21
CA PHE A 330 14.23 -11.69 7.28
C PHE A 330 14.12 -12.50 8.57
N LEU A 331 14.38 -11.88 9.70
CA LEU A 331 14.04 -12.42 11.01
C LEU A 331 12.80 -11.69 11.51
N THR A 332 11.72 -12.42 11.79
CA THR A 332 10.48 -11.80 12.26
C THR A 332 9.90 -12.51 13.46
N ASP A 333 9.35 -11.71 14.36
CA ASP A 333 8.64 -12.19 15.52
C ASP A 333 7.21 -12.59 15.14
N ILE A 334 6.86 -13.84 15.46
CA ILE A 334 5.51 -14.37 15.28
C ILE A 334 4.79 -14.36 16.62
N ASN A 335 3.54 -13.90 16.59
CA ASN A 335 2.68 -13.86 17.76
C ASN A 335 1.77 -15.10 17.83
N TYR A 336 1.36 -15.44 19.05
CA TYR A 336 0.31 -16.43 19.29
C TYR A 336 -1.00 -16.06 18.59
N GLY A 337 -1.71 -17.08 18.12
CA GLY A 337 -2.91 -16.95 17.29
C GLY A 337 -2.57 -17.13 15.81
N SER A 338 -3.04 -16.20 14.98
CA SER A 338 -2.77 -16.20 13.54
C SER A 338 -2.05 -14.92 13.17
N SER A 339 -0.84 -15.06 12.63
CA SER A 339 -0.07 -13.94 12.07
C SER A 339 -0.11 -14.02 10.56
N ARG A 340 -0.56 -12.93 9.91
CA ARG A 340 -0.54 -12.79 8.45
C ARG A 340 0.80 -12.23 8.04
N VAL A 341 1.58 -13.01 7.30
CA VAL A 341 2.87 -12.61 6.73
C VAL A 341 2.66 -12.30 5.26
N LEU A 342 3.01 -11.08 4.84
CA LEU A 342 2.91 -10.64 3.45
C LEU A 342 4.26 -10.09 3.00
N LEU A 343 4.85 -10.72 2.00
CA LEU A 343 6.05 -10.23 1.31
C LEU A 343 5.62 -9.50 0.05
N LYS A 344 6.12 -8.28 -0.13
CA LYS A 344 5.98 -7.53 -1.38
C LYS A 344 7.36 -7.32 -1.98
N MET A 345 7.56 -7.85 -3.17
CA MET A 345 8.83 -7.84 -3.89
C MET A 345 8.68 -6.92 -5.10
N TYR A 346 9.59 -5.96 -5.22
CA TYR A 346 9.62 -4.92 -6.25
C TYR A 346 10.86 -5.11 -7.11
N GLY A 347 10.65 -5.43 -8.38
CA GLY A 347 11.72 -5.65 -9.35
C GLY A 347 12.29 -4.35 -9.92
N PRO A 348 13.52 -4.40 -10.46
CA PRO A 348 14.20 -3.23 -11.02
C PRO A 348 13.50 -2.65 -12.26
N ASN A 349 12.67 -3.43 -12.96
CA ASN A 349 11.93 -2.97 -14.13
C ASN A 349 10.44 -2.73 -13.82
N GLY A 350 10.10 -2.47 -12.56
CA GLY A 350 8.72 -2.19 -12.14
C GLY A 350 7.85 -3.43 -11.94
N GLU A 351 8.45 -4.63 -11.91
CA GLU A 351 7.74 -5.86 -11.57
C GLU A 351 7.27 -5.85 -10.11
N ILE A 352 6.08 -6.38 -9.85
CA ILE A 352 5.58 -6.52 -8.48
C ILE A 352 5.15 -7.97 -8.27
N GLN A 353 5.70 -8.61 -7.24
CA GLN A 353 5.28 -9.93 -6.81
C GLN A 353 4.86 -9.88 -5.34
N THR A 354 3.76 -10.53 -5.02
CA THR A 354 3.25 -10.61 -3.65
C THR A 354 3.13 -12.06 -3.23
N ARG A 355 3.68 -12.40 -2.06
CA ARG A 355 3.54 -13.71 -1.45
C ARG A 355 2.91 -13.54 -0.07
N GLU A 356 1.82 -14.26 0.17
CA GLU A 356 1.08 -14.21 1.42
C GLU A 356 1.09 -15.59 2.09
N GLU A 357 1.35 -15.61 3.39
CA GLU A 357 1.38 -16.81 4.20
C GLU A 357 0.73 -16.55 5.58
N PHE A 358 0.03 -17.55 6.10
CA PHE A 358 -0.58 -17.49 7.43
C PHE A 358 0.15 -18.41 8.39
N VAL A 359 0.87 -17.83 9.35
CA VAL A 359 1.55 -18.60 10.39
C VAL A 359 0.60 -18.71 11.59
N ARG A 360 0.24 -19.93 11.97
CA ARG A 360 -0.67 -20.22 13.08
C ARG A 360 0.10 -20.81 14.25
N ALA A 361 0.04 -20.14 15.40
CA ALA A 361 0.63 -20.56 16.65
C ALA A 361 -0.47 -20.74 17.71
N PRO A 362 -0.96 -21.98 17.93
CA PRO A 362 -1.94 -22.28 18.98
C PRO A 362 -1.49 -21.83 20.38
N TYR A 363 -2.43 -21.33 21.19
CA TYR A 363 -2.16 -20.84 22.55
C TYR A 363 -1.74 -21.93 23.54
N ASN A 364 -1.95 -23.21 23.21
CA ASN A 364 -1.50 -24.34 24.02
C ASN A 364 -0.06 -24.76 23.73
N LEU A 365 0.60 -24.18 22.71
CA LEU A 365 2.02 -24.41 22.47
C LEU A 365 2.86 -23.57 23.43
N ILE A 366 3.82 -24.21 24.06
CA ILE A 366 4.83 -23.52 24.86
C ILE A 366 6.03 -23.16 23.96
N PRO A 367 6.72 -22.04 24.21
CA PRO A 367 7.90 -21.65 23.43
C PRO A 367 8.98 -22.72 23.48
N LYS A 368 9.84 -22.72 22.46
CA LYS A 368 10.99 -23.62 22.40
C LYS A 368 11.84 -23.52 23.66
N ASN A 369 12.29 -24.65 24.18
CA ASN A 369 13.11 -24.77 25.39
C ASN A 369 12.45 -24.23 26.68
N SER A 370 11.12 -24.18 26.74
CA SER A 370 10.39 -23.85 27.95
C SER A 370 9.66 -25.07 28.53
N PHE A 371 9.45 -25.07 29.84
CA PHE A 371 8.70 -26.09 30.55
C PHE A 371 7.72 -25.42 31.49
N GLU A 372 6.46 -25.89 31.51
CA GLU A 372 5.42 -25.36 32.38
C GLU A 372 4.82 -26.46 33.25
N TYR A 373 4.59 -26.13 34.52
CA TYR A 373 3.96 -27.01 35.49
C TYR A 373 2.95 -26.26 36.36
N THR A 374 2.01 -27.03 36.91
CA THR A 374 1.08 -26.59 37.95
C THR A 374 0.99 -27.75 38.94
N LEU A 375 1.35 -27.49 40.19
CA LEU A 375 1.37 -28.46 41.30
C LEU A 375 0.35 -28.08 42.36
#